data_AF-A0A8T7BS32-F1
#
_entry.id   AF-A0A8T7BS32-F1
#
_cell.length_a   1.000
_cell.length_b   1.000
_cell.length_c   1.000
_cell.angle_alpha   90.00
_cell.angle_beta   90.00
_cell.angle_gamma   90.00
#
_symmetry.space_group_name_H-M   'P 1'
#
loop_
_entity.id
_entity.type
_entity.pdbx_description
1 polymer ?
#
loop_
_entity_poly.entity_id
_entity_poly.type
_entity_poly.pdbx_seq_one_letter_code
_entity_poly.pdbx_strand_id
1 'polypeptide(L)'
;GLLRDGSTRTNAKGVDINRNFPIPDWEDTALHYWINKTGRSERRYPGPYAVSEPETNWVVNEINTFRPDVIISVHAPHGVVDYDGPEDGPYKLGRLYLNLLGTYPGSLGNYAGLQRQIPVVTIELPYAGIMPTPQEIANIWRDLVRWLIDNVPQVTQEEVDQETDPS
;
A
#
# COMPACT_ATOMS: atom_id res chain seq x y z
N GLY A 1 14.29 -7.29 -7.73
CA GLY A 1 12.86 -7.04 -7.97
C GLY A 1 12.08 -8.34 -7.90
N LEU A 2 10.76 -8.24 -8.01
CA LEU A 2 9.83 -9.35 -7.77
C LEU A 2 9.90 -10.46 -8.82
N LEU A 3 10.02 -10.10 -10.11
CA LEU A 3 9.83 -11.02 -11.25
C LEU A 3 11.11 -11.75 -11.72
N ARG A 4 12.23 -11.57 -11.03
CA ARG A 4 13.50 -12.23 -11.38
C ARG A 4 13.66 -13.56 -10.64
N ASP A 5 14.46 -14.47 -11.21
CA ASP A 5 14.98 -15.63 -10.47
C ASP A 5 15.79 -15.15 -9.27
N GLY A 6 15.48 -15.72 -8.09
CA GLY A 6 15.95 -15.18 -6.81
C GLY A 6 15.36 -13.80 -6.54
N SER A 7 14.03 -13.75 -6.39
CA SER A 7 13.31 -12.50 -6.16
C SER A 7 13.88 -11.73 -4.96
N THR A 8 13.89 -10.40 -5.08
CA THR A 8 14.42 -9.52 -4.03
C THR A 8 13.38 -8.48 -3.64
N ARG A 9 13.45 -8.02 -2.39
CA ARG A 9 12.57 -6.96 -1.87
C ARG A 9 12.68 -5.67 -2.68
N THR A 10 13.91 -5.26 -3.00
CA THR A 10 14.19 -4.03 -3.71
C THR A 10 14.08 -4.21 -5.22
N ASN A 11 13.88 -3.12 -5.96
CA ASN A 11 13.83 -3.14 -7.41
C ASN A 11 15.22 -3.40 -8.05
N ALA A 12 15.32 -3.28 -9.38
CA ALA A 12 16.59 -3.54 -10.08
C ALA A 12 17.72 -2.56 -9.70
N LYS A 13 17.40 -1.37 -9.18
CA LYS A 13 18.36 -0.37 -8.71
C LYS A 13 18.64 -0.45 -7.20
N GLY A 14 18.11 -1.47 -6.51
CA GLY A 14 18.28 -1.62 -5.07
C GLY A 14 17.39 -0.71 -4.23
N VAL A 15 16.42 -0.01 -4.83
CA VAL A 15 15.47 0.84 -4.10
C VAL A 15 14.33 0.01 -3.54
N ASP A 16 13.97 0.25 -2.27
CA ASP A 16 12.73 -0.25 -1.68
C ASP A 16 11.58 0.64 -2.18
N ILE A 17 10.78 0.13 -3.12
CA ILE A 17 9.66 0.86 -3.73
C ILE A 17 8.70 1.41 -2.67
N ASN A 18 8.48 0.67 -1.58
CA ASN A 18 7.64 1.11 -0.46
C ASN A 18 8.37 2.05 0.52
N ARG A 19 9.44 2.72 0.06
CA ARG A 19 10.13 3.84 0.72
C ARG A 19 10.35 5.02 -0.25
N ASN A 20 9.94 4.89 -1.51
CA ASN A 20 10.21 5.86 -2.58
C ASN A 20 9.02 6.79 -2.87
N PHE A 21 7.85 6.59 -2.24
CA PHE A 21 6.68 7.45 -2.46
C PHE A 21 6.94 8.91 -2.00
N PRO A 22 6.30 9.89 -2.64
CA PRO A 22 6.53 11.29 -2.32
C PRO A 22 5.91 11.63 -0.97
N ILE A 23 6.64 12.40 -0.17
CA ILE A 23 6.18 12.97 1.10
C ILE A 23 6.69 14.41 1.21
N PRO A 24 6.04 15.30 1.99
CA PRO A 24 6.60 16.61 2.29
C PRO A 24 8.01 16.47 2.83
N ASP A 25 8.92 17.29 2.30
CA ASP A 25 10.31 17.35 2.73
C ASP A 25 11.01 15.98 2.76
N TRP A 26 10.92 15.28 1.63
CA TRP A 26 11.37 13.89 1.51
C TRP A 26 12.86 13.71 1.86
N GLU A 27 13.72 14.65 1.48
CA GLU A 27 15.16 14.57 1.75
C GLU A 27 15.43 14.60 3.26
N ASP A 28 14.89 15.61 3.96
CA ASP A 28 15.08 15.77 5.41
C ASP A 28 14.25 14.80 6.26
N THR A 29 13.32 14.06 5.63
CA THR A 29 12.51 13.04 6.31
C THR A 29 12.94 11.62 5.95
N ALA A 30 12.72 11.16 4.71
CA ALA A 30 12.92 9.77 4.32
C ALA A 30 14.40 9.38 4.25
N LEU A 31 15.24 10.22 3.61
CA LEU A 31 16.68 9.95 3.52
C LEU A 31 17.34 10.05 4.90
N HIS A 32 17.01 11.08 5.67
CA HIS A 32 17.46 11.23 7.07
C HIS A 32 17.00 10.07 7.96
N TYR A 33 15.76 9.59 7.82
CA TYR A 33 15.27 8.43 8.55
C TYR A 33 16.07 7.17 8.17
N TRP A 34 16.30 6.93 6.87
CA TRP A 34 17.09 5.80 6.40
C TRP A 34 18.50 5.82 6.98
N ILE A 35 19.18 6.97 6.94
CA ILE A 35 20.53 7.13 7.49
C ILE A 35 20.55 6.89 9.01
N ASN A 36 19.68 7.57 9.76
CA ASN A 36 19.81 7.68 11.21
C ASN A 36 19.04 6.62 11.99
N LYS A 37 17.90 6.15 11.49
CA LYS A 37 17.03 5.18 12.19
C LYS A 37 17.21 3.75 11.71
N THR A 38 17.58 3.56 10.45
CA THR A 38 17.77 2.21 9.88
C THR A 38 19.24 1.80 9.74
N GLY A 39 20.17 2.71 10.02
CA GLY A 39 21.60 2.46 9.86
C GLY A 39 21.99 2.22 8.40
N ARG A 40 21.36 2.94 7.47
CA ARG A 40 21.55 2.77 6.00
C ARG A 40 21.29 1.34 5.52
N SER A 41 20.27 0.69 6.06
CA SER A 41 19.90 -0.67 5.64
C SER A 41 19.60 -0.70 4.14
N GLU A 42 20.36 -1.50 3.38
CA GLU A 42 20.14 -1.67 1.92
C GLU A 42 18.72 -2.15 1.61
N ARG A 43 18.16 -2.99 2.49
CA ARG A 43 16.79 -3.51 2.39
C ARG A 43 15.72 -2.41 2.47
N ARG A 44 16.07 -1.20 2.95
CA ARG A 44 15.16 -0.06 3.17
C ARG A 44 15.62 1.21 2.46
N TYR A 45 16.54 1.10 1.50
CA TYR A 45 17.04 2.26 0.78
C TYR A 45 15.90 2.96 0.02
N PRO A 46 15.61 4.25 0.32
CA PRO A 46 14.44 4.92 -0.21
C PRO A 46 14.65 5.44 -1.64
N GLY A 47 15.88 5.37 -2.17
CA GLY A 47 16.25 5.92 -3.47
C GLY A 47 17.02 7.23 -3.38
N PRO A 48 17.47 7.79 -4.51
CA PRO A 48 18.19 9.06 -4.55
C PRO A 48 17.29 10.28 -4.29
N TYR A 49 15.99 10.21 -4.61
CA TYR A 49 14.98 11.24 -4.37
C TYR A 49 13.58 10.62 -4.46
N ALA A 50 12.54 11.35 -4.02
CA ALA A 50 11.15 10.92 -4.12
C ALA A 50 10.75 10.57 -5.56
N VAL A 51 10.07 9.43 -5.77
CA VAL A 51 9.56 9.03 -7.09
C VAL A 51 10.68 8.88 -8.14
N SER A 52 11.88 8.50 -7.70
CA SER A 52 13.02 8.23 -8.61
C SER A 52 12.83 6.97 -9.45
N GLU A 53 11.96 6.06 -8.99
CA GLU A 53 11.75 4.76 -9.64
C GLU A 53 10.52 4.79 -10.56
N PRO A 54 10.62 4.19 -11.77
CA PRO A 54 9.50 4.15 -12.70
C PRO A 54 8.30 3.39 -12.12
N GLU A 55 8.54 2.36 -11.30
CA GLU A 55 7.46 1.62 -10.63
C GLU A 55 6.68 2.52 -9.66
N THR A 56 7.38 3.33 -8.86
CA THR A 56 6.74 4.29 -7.95
C THR A 56 6.02 5.38 -8.72
N ASN A 57 6.63 5.90 -9.80
CA ASN A 57 6.01 6.92 -10.65
C ASN A 57 4.68 6.44 -11.24
N TRP A 58 4.66 5.20 -11.74
CA TRP A 58 3.44 4.60 -12.30
C TRP A 58 2.32 4.50 -11.25
N VAL A 59 2.62 3.99 -10.04
CA VAL A 59 1.61 3.89 -8.97
C VAL A 59 1.11 5.28 -8.54
N VAL A 60 2.01 6.26 -8.39
CA VAL A 60 1.63 7.65 -8.06
C VAL A 60 0.70 8.23 -9.12
N ASN A 61 1.02 8.03 -10.40
CA ASN A 61 0.19 8.48 -11.50
C ASN A 61 -1.19 7.80 -11.47
N GLU A 62 -1.22 6.48 -11.28
CA GLU A 62 -2.47 5.71 -11.22
C GLU A 62 -3.38 6.19 -10.09
N ILE A 63 -2.85 6.40 -8.88
CA ILE A 63 -3.66 6.93 -7.76
C ILE A 63 -4.18 8.34 -8.07
N ASN A 64 -3.44 9.15 -8.85
CA ASN A 64 -3.88 10.49 -9.22
C ASN A 64 -4.96 10.48 -10.32
N THR A 65 -4.86 9.56 -11.29
CA THR A 65 -5.80 9.48 -12.41
C THR A 65 -7.04 8.67 -12.06
N PHE A 66 -6.88 7.51 -11.43
CA PHE A 66 -7.98 6.64 -11.03
C PHE A 66 -8.75 7.19 -9.83
N ARG A 67 -8.08 7.96 -8.94
CA ARG A 67 -8.66 8.53 -7.71
C ARG A 67 -9.40 7.47 -6.87
N PRO A 68 -8.70 6.43 -6.37
CA PRO A 68 -9.33 5.33 -5.67
C PRO A 68 -10.00 5.80 -4.37
N ASP A 69 -11.18 5.27 -4.07
CA ASP A 69 -11.81 5.40 -2.75
C ASP A 69 -11.09 4.57 -1.68
N VAL A 70 -10.37 3.53 -2.08
CA VAL A 70 -9.61 2.62 -1.21
C VAL A 70 -8.48 1.95 -1.98
N ILE A 71 -7.36 1.69 -1.31
CA ILE A 71 -6.21 0.95 -1.83
C ILE A 71 -6.02 -0.33 -1.01
N ILE A 72 -6.02 -1.48 -1.69
CA ILE A 72 -5.70 -2.76 -1.08
C ILE A 72 -4.27 -3.15 -1.46
N SER A 73 -3.38 -3.19 -0.46
CA SER A 73 -1.98 -3.60 -0.66
C SER A 73 -1.74 -5.00 -0.08
N VAL A 74 -0.98 -5.86 -0.78
CA VAL A 74 -0.67 -7.22 -0.31
C VAL A 74 0.82 -7.35 -0.06
N HIS A 75 1.17 -7.70 1.17
CA HIS A 75 2.52 -7.74 1.69
C HIS A 75 2.80 -9.04 2.46
N ALA A 76 4.03 -9.21 2.93
CA ALA A 76 4.46 -10.28 3.83
C ALA A 76 5.80 -9.91 4.50
N PRO A 77 6.20 -10.51 5.65
CA PRO A 77 5.55 -11.62 6.35
C PRO A 77 5.15 -11.27 7.80
N HIS A 78 3.99 -10.62 8.02
CA HIS A 78 3.55 -10.27 9.39
C HIS A 78 2.30 -11.02 9.87
N GLY A 79 1.46 -11.55 8.97
CA GLY A 79 0.29 -12.34 9.36
C GLY A 79 -0.83 -11.51 10.02
N VAL A 80 -0.97 -10.25 9.63
CA VAL A 80 -1.94 -9.29 10.18
C VAL A 80 -2.65 -8.54 9.06
N VAL A 81 -3.69 -7.79 9.40
CA VAL A 81 -4.14 -6.69 8.55
C VAL A 81 -3.66 -5.39 9.20
N ASP A 82 -3.10 -4.51 8.38
CA ASP A 82 -2.66 -3.17 8.77
C ASP A 82 -3.51 -2.15 8.02
N TYR A 83 -3.63 -0.94 8.58
CA TYR A 83 -4.54 0.08 8.05
C TYR A 83 -3.98 1.49 8.24
N ASP A 84 -3.95 2.26 7.14
CA ASP A 84 -3.57 3.67 7.15
C ASP A 84 -4.63 4.49 6.42
N GLY A 85 -5.22 5.49 7.08
CA GLY A 85 -6.24 6.34 6.47
C GLY A 85 -7.23 6.89 7.49
N PRO A 86 -8.24 7.65 7.04
CA PRO A 86 -9.35 8.07 7.89
C PRO A 86 -10.20 6.86 8.33
N GLU A 87 -11.00 7.03 9.38
CA GLU A 87 -11.96 6.03 9.88
C GLU A 87 -11.35 4.70 10.36
N ASP A 88 -12.20 3.73 10.70
CA ASP A 88 -11.78 2.42 11.22
C ASP A 88 -11.61 1.41 10.07
N GLY A 89 -10.40 0.85 9.97
CA GLY A 89 -10.11 -0.27 9.07
C GLY A 89 -10.79 -1.57 9.50
N PRO A 90 -10.70 -2.63 8.66
CA PRO A 90 -11.27 -3.92 9.01
C PRO A 90 -10.56 -4.52 10.23
N TYR A 91 -11.30 -4.81 11.29
CA TYR A 91 -10.78 -5.46 12.50
C TYR A 91 -10.15 -6.84 12.23
N LYS A 92 -10.56 -7.49 11.12
CA LYS A 92 -10.10 -8.82 10.73
C LYS A 92 -10.38 -9.09 9.25
N LEU A 93 -9.49 -9.82 8.59
CA LEU A 93 -9.68 -10.43 7.27
C LEU A 93 -9.29 -11.91 7.32
N GLY A 94 -10.25 -12.83 7.24
CA GLY A 94 -9.99 -14.27 7.28
C GLY A 94 -9.40 -14.72 8.63
N ARG A 95 -8.08 -14.92 8.72
CA ARG A 95 -7.37 -15.21 9.99
C ARG A 95 -6.47 -14.06 10.47
N LEU A 96 -6.37 -13.01 9.67
CA LEU A 96 -5.50 -11.87 9.92
C LEU A 96 -6.29 -10.88 10.78
N TYR A 97 -5.77 -10.56 11.96
CA TYR A 97 -6.38 -9.57 12.85
C TYR A 97 -5.71 -8.21 12.67
N LEU A 98 -6.46 -7.14 12.91
CA LEU A 98 -5.95 -5.78 12.83
C LEU A 98 -4.80 -5.59 13.83
N ASN A 99 -3.66 -5.16 13.32
CA ASN A 99 -2.52 -4.74 14.11
C ASN A 99 -1.78 -3.63 13.36
N LEU A 100 -1.89 -2.40 13.87
CA LEU A 100 -1.33 -1.23 13.23
C LEU A 100 0.20 -1.26 13.32
N LEU A 101 0.86 -1.51 12.19
CA LEU A 101 2.32 -1.57 12.12
C LEU A 101 2.93 -0.17 12.05
N GLY A 102 2.12 0.82 11.67
CA GLY A 102 2.51 2.19 11.45
C GLY A 102 3.26 2.38 10.13
N THR A 103 3.41 3.63 9.75
CA THR A 103 4.00 3.97 8.44
C THR A 103 5.51 4.18 8.50
N TYR A 104 6.13 4.05 7.34
CA TYR A 104 7.50 4.51 7.12
C TYR A 104 7.46 5.76 6.24
N PRO A 105 8.37 6.73 6.45
CA PRO A 105 8.60 7.78 5.48
C PRO A 105 8.76 7.22 4.06
N GLY A 106 7.94 7.70 3.13
CA GLY A 106 7.93 7.26 1.73
C GLY A 106 7.25 5.91 1.49
N SER A 107 6.50 5.36 2.44
CA SER A 107 5.62 4.20 2.20
C SER A 107 4.30 4.61 1.55
N LEU A 108 3.64 3.64 0.91
CA LEU A 108 2.31 3.82 0.33
C LEU A 108 1.29 4.27 1.39
N GLY A 109 1.29 3.64 2.57
CA GLY A 109 0.46 4.05 3.71
C GLY A 109 0.73 5.48 4.18
N ASN A 110 1.99 5.93 4.17
CA ASN A 110 2.32 7.32 4.51
C ASN A 110 1.79 8.30 3.46
N TYR A 111 2.00 8.00 2.18
CA TYR A 111 1.62 8.85 1.07
C TYR A 111 0.10 8.89 0.84
N ALA A 112 -0.54 7.74 0.66
CA ALA A 112 -1.96 7.66 0.34
C ALA A 112 -2.84 7.77 1.60
N GLY A 113 -2.56 6.95 2.62
CA GLY A 113 -3.33 6.90 3.86
C GLY A 113 -3.25 8.20 4.64
N LEU A 114 -2.05 8.55 5.11
CA LEU A 114 -1.89 9.69 6.03
C LEU A 114 -2.00 11.05 5.34
N GLN A 115 -1.32 11.25 4.21
CA GLN A 115 -1.27 12.59 3.59
C GLN A 115 -2.46 12.89 2.70
N ARG A 116 -2.99 11.88 2.01
CA ARG A 116 -4.06 12.06 1.03
C ARG A 116 -5.43 11.60 1.51
N GLN A 117 -5.50 11.02 2.71
CA GLN A 117 -6.74 10.54 3.31
C GLN A 117 -7.46 9.50 2.45
N ILE A 118 -6.69 8.68 1.73
CA ILE A 118 -7.21 7.53 0.97
C ILE A 118 -6.98 6.27 1.82
N PRO A 119 -8.03 5.58 2.29
CA PRO A 119 -7.91 4.33 3.02
C PRO A 119 -6.96 3.32 2.35
N VAL A 120 -5.94 2.87 3.09
CA VAL A 120 -5.01 1.82 2.65
C VAL A 120 -5.15 0.62 3.59
N VAL A 121 -5.72 -0.47 3.08
CA VAL A 121 -5.78 -1.76 3.78
C VAL A 121 -4.61 -2.62 3.32
N THR A 122 -3.68 -2.92 4.22
CA THR A 122 -2.53 -3.79 3.91
C THR A 122 -2.77 -5.19 4.45
N ILE A 123 -2.94 -6.15 3.54
CA ILE A 123 -2.98 -7.58 3.84
C ILE A 123 -1.55 -8.08 4.00
N GLU A 124 -1.08 -8.17 5.24
CA GLU A 124 0.23 -8.74 5.56
C GLU A 124 0.12 -10.25 5.71
N LEU A 125 0.45 -11.00 4.67
CA LEU A 125 0.46 -12.46 4.70
C LEU A 125 1.51 -12.98 5.70
N PRO A 126 1.36 -14.21 6.24
CA PRO A 126 2.33 -14.75 7.19
C PRO A 126 3.70 -15.10 6.59
N TYR A 127 3.79 -15.32 5.27
CA TYR A 127 5.00 -15.81 4.60
C TYR A 127 5.16 -15.18 3.22
N ALA A 128 6.39 -14.79 2.86
CA ALA A 128 6.70 -14.19 1.56
C ALA A 128 6.87 -15.22 0.42
N GLY A 129 7.11 -16.49 0.76
CA GLY A 129 7.34 -17.58 -0.20
C GLY A 129 6.30 -18.70 -0.16
N ILE A 130 5.27 -18.56 0.67
CA ILE A 130 4.22 -19.57 0.82
C ILE A 130 2.88 -18.85 0.69
N MET A 131 2.13 -19.21 -0.35
CA MET A 131 0.78 -18.68 -0.55
C MET A 131 -0.19 -19.28 0.48
N PRO A 132 -1.19 -18.51 0.94
CA PRO A 132 -2.28 -19.08 1.72
C PRO A 132 -3.03 -20.15 0.93
N THR A 133 -3.68 -21.06 1.64
CA THR A 133 -4.54 -22.07 1.01
C THR A 133 -5.71 -21.40 0.28
N PRO A 134 -6.32 -22.05 -0.73
CA PRO A 134 -7.50 -21.51 -1.41
C PRO A 134 -8.64 -21.12 -0.46
N GLN A 135 -8.83 -21.88 0.62
CA GLN A 135 -9.83 -21.58 1.64
C GLN A 135 -9.50 -20.32 2.45
N GLU A 136 -8.22 -20.10 2.78
CA GLU A 136 -7.77 -18.89 3.45
C GLU A 136 -7.92 -17.67 2.55
N ILE A 137 -7.55 -17.78 1.27
CA ILE A 137 -7.76 -16.72 0.26
C ILE A 137 -9.25 -16.38 0.16
N ALA A 138 -10.12 -17.38 0.05
CA ALA A 138 -11.57 -17.16 -0.04
C ALA A 138 -12.15 -16.47 1.21
N ASN A 139 -11.63 -16.78 2.40
CA ASN A 139 -12.07 -16.14 3.63
C ASN A 139 -11.59 -14.69 3.73
N ILE A 140 -10.31 -14.43 3.41
CA ILE A 140 -9.77 -13.06 3.34
C ILE A 140 -10.58 -12.23 2.34
N TRP A 141 -10.83 -12.78 1.15
CA TRP A 141 -11.60 -12.11 0.10
C TRP A 141 -13.03 -11.79 0.54
N ARG A 142 -13.74 -12.77 1.14
CA ARG A 142 -15.12 -12.57 1.58
C ARG A 142 -15.22 -11.47 2.64
N ASP A 143 -14.33 -11.46 3.61
CA ASP A 143 -14.34 -10.46 4.68
C ASP A 143 -13.93 -9.09 4.14
N LEU A 144 -12.98 -9.03 3.21
CA LEU A 144 -12.58 -7.79 2.55
C LEU A 144 -13.73 -7.19 1.77
N VAL A 145 -14.39 -7.97 0.91
CA VAL A 145 -15.52 -7.49 0.10
C VAL A 145 -16.67 -7.00 0.97
N ARG A 146 -16.97 -7.68 2.08
CA ARG A 146 -17.98 -7.19 3.04
C ARG A 146 -17.60 -5.84 3.61
N TRP A 147 -16.37 -5.70 4.11
CA TRP A 147 -15.91 -4.42 4.65
C TRP A 147 -15.95 -3.31 3.59
N LEU A 148 -15.58 -3.60 2.34
CA LEU A 148 -15.67 -2.66 1.22
C LEU A 148 -17.11 -2.19 0.96
N ILE A 149 -18.07 -3.12 0.91
CA ILE A 149 -19.49 -2.78 0.71
C ILE A 149 -20.01 -1.87 1.83
N ASP A 150 -19.58 -2.11 3.06
CA ASP A 150 -20.09 -1.42 4.24
C ASP A 150 -19.42 -0.04 4.47
N ASN A 151 -18.19 0.17 3.99
CA ASN A 151 -17.35 1.32 4.38
C ASN A 151 -16.85 2.18 3.21
N VAL A 152 -16.98 1.71 1.97
CA VAL A 152 -16.54 2.49 0.80
C VAL A 152 -17.76 3.04 0.08
N PRO A 153 -17.77 4.33 -0.30
CA PRO A 153 -18.85 4.92 -1.08
C PRO A 153 -19.15 4.05 -2.30
N GLN A 154 -20.42 3.67 -2.46
CA GLN A 154 -20.86 2.95 -3.65
C GLN A 154 -21.20 4.00 -4.70
N VAL A 155 -20.48 4.00 -5.83
CA VAL A 155 -20.83 4.84 -6.97
C VAL A 155 -22.24 4.47 -7.41
N THR A 156 -23.13 5.45 -7.40
CA THR A 156 -24.51 5.23 -7.83
C THR A 156 -24.56 5.14 -9.36
N GLN A 157 -25.53 4.38 -9.89
CA GLN A 157 -25.70 4.27 -11.35
C GLN A 157 -25.91 5.65 -12.01
N GLU A 158 -26.52 6.60 -11.29
CA GLU A 158 -26.73 7.98 -11.77
C GLU A 158 -25.43 8.77 -11.94
N GLU A 159 -24.39 8.52 -11.12
CA GLU A 159 -23.09 9.18 -11.24
C GLU A 159 -22.27 8.64 -12.42
N VAL A 160 -22.39 7.34 -12.71
CA VAL A 160 -21.77 6.70 -13.88
C VAL A 160 -22.37 7.23 -15.18
N ASP A 161 -23.68 7.43 -15.21
CA ASP A 161 -24.39 7.91 -16.39
C ASP A 161 -24.10 9.41 -16.65
N GLN A 162 -23.80 10.20 -15.62
CA GLN A 162 -23.41 11.63 -15.76
C GLN A 162 -21.94 11.83 -16.20
N GLU A 163 -21.03 10.91 -15.87
CA GLU A 163 -19.62 10.98 -16.33
C GLU A 163 -19.44 10.53 -17.79
N THR A 164 -20.40 9.78 -18.35
CA THR A 164 -20.30 9.21 -19.70
C THR A 164 -21.00 10.02 -20.80
N ASP A 165 -21.73 11.08 -20.45
CA ASP A 165 -22.33 12.03 -21.40
C ASP A 165 -21.81 13.47 -21.15
N PRO A 166 -20.62 13.83 -21.67
CA PRO A 166 -20.17 15.20 -21.63
C PRO A 166 -20.97 15.99 -22.66
N SER A 167 -21.89 16.83 -22.18
CA SER A 167 -22.58 17.83 -23.00
C SER A 167 -21.59 18.76 -23.73
#